data_AF-A0AAE6I6W9-F1
#
_entry.id   AF-A0AAE6I6W9-F1
#
_cell.length_a   1.000
_cell.length_b   1.000
_cell.length_c   1.000
_cell.angle_alpha   90.00
_cell.angle_beta   90.00
_cell.angle_gamma   90.00
#
_symmetry.space_group_name_H-M   'P 1'
#
loop_
_entity.id
_entity.type
_entity.pdbx_description
1 polymer ?
#
loop_
_entity_poly.entity_id
_entity_poly.type
_entity_poly.pdbx_seq_one_letter_code
_entity_poly.pdbx_strand_id
1 'polypeptide(L)'
;MNYIIFDLEFNQGYNNHFEIKCPFEIIQIGAIKLNEGFTTIDTFNALVKPEIYSDLNPFVKNLTNLTMDSLNKARPFRDVYKDFLEFLNKENKDKNIFCIWGMTDMKELFRNIVYYELDTKSIPKEYINVQAYTGKYLNYPKSVNIGLSNAVELFHITKNNDFHNAFNDAFYTTEVFKKIYSEKIKTKIYKPMNNTTTCRHKNTKTKIDTVNLFKQFEKMFNTKLTLQEQDMIKLAYMMGKTNQFQIKSHNKTKKK
;
A
#
# COMPACT_ATOMS: atom_id res chain seq x y z
N MET A 1 -16.82 11.87 -17.39
CA MET A 1 -15.90 11.38 -16.33
C MET A 1 -15.98 9.87 -16.23
N ASN A 2 -14.86 9.18 -16.02
CA ASN A 2 -14.84 7.71 -15.89
C ASN A 2 -14.18 7.27 -14.58
N TYR A 3 -14.65 6.16 -14.03
CA TYR A 3 -14.04 5.47 -12.90
C TYR A 3 -13.29 4.25 -13.40
N ILE A 4 -11.99 4.19 -13.14
CA ILE A 4 -11.14 3.07 -13.50
C ILE A 4 -10.86 2.28 -12.24
N ILE A 5 -11.58 1.18 -12.06
CA ILE A 5 -11.35 0.27 -10.95
C ILE A 5 -10.24 -0.66 -11.40
N PHE A 6 -9.13 -0.73 -10.67
CA PHE A 6 -8.04 -1.64 -11.03
C PHE A 6 -7.43 -2.29 -9.80
N ASP A 7 -6.85 -3.46 -10.04
CA ASP A 7 -6.09 -4.24 -9.07
C ASP A 7 -4.86 -4.83 -9.79
N LEU A 8 -3.87 -5.29 -9.03
CA LEU A 8 -2.56 -5.72 -9.52
C LEU A 8 -2.08 -6.94 -8.74
N GLU A 9 -1.54 -7.93 -9.47
CA GLU A 9 -0.75 -8.98 -8.86
C GLU A 9 0.75 -8.70 -9.04
N PHE A 10 1.55 -9.07 -8.03
CA PHE A 10 2.98 -8.81 -8.02
C PHE A 10 3.80 -10.06 -7.73
N ASN A 11 4.93 -10.21 -8.42
CA ASN A 11 6.02 -11.07 -7.97
C ASN A 11 6.98 -10.27 -7.07
N GLN A 12 7.73 -10.99 -6.25
CA GLN A 12 8.71 -10.40 -5.35
C GLN A 12 9.88 -11.36 -5.13
N GLY A 13 11.02 -10.78 -4.81
CA GLY A 13 12.22 -11.50 -4.44
C GLY A 13 12.02 -12.52 -3.31
N TYR A 14 12.73 -13.64 -3.39
CA TYR A 14 12.91 -14.59 -2.28
C TYR A 14 14.37 -15.08 -2.24
N ASN A 15 14.80 -15.66 -1.12
CA ASN A 15 16.17 -16.17 -0.94
C ASN A 15 17.28 -15.15 -1.29
N ASN A 16 17.23 -13.96 -0.66
CA ASN A 16 18.23 -12.89 -0.78
C ASN A 16 18.33 -12.18 -2.14
N HIS A 17 17.48 -12.50 -3.11
CA HIS A 17 17.40 -11.77 -4.38
C HIS A 17 16.33 -10.69 -4.26
N PHE A 18 16.72 -9.45 -3.97
CA PHE A 18 15.79 -8.33 -3.78
C PHE A 18 16.23 -7.11 -4.59
N GLU A 19 15.37 -6.62 -5.47
CA GLU A 19 15.55 -5.34 -6.15
C GLU A 19 14.93 -4.22 -5.31
N ILE A 20 15.78 -3.37 -4.73
CA ILE A 20 15.37 -2.31 -3.80
C ILE A 20 14.51 -1.25 -4.50
N LYS A 21 14.79 -0.95 -5.77
CA LYS A 21 14.07 0.07 -6.53
C LYS A 21 12.68 -0.40 -6.95
N CYS A 22 12.48 -1.72 -7.08
CA CYS A 22 11.23 -2.34 -7.46
C CYS A 22 11.06 -3.70 -6.75
N PRO A 23 10.71 -3.70 -5.45
CA PRO A 23 10.59 -4.93 -4.66
C PRO A 23 9.36 -5.77 -5.06
N PHE A 24 8.36 -5.14 -5.69
CA PHE A 24 7.14 -5.78 -6.18
C PHE A 24 7.04 -5.51 -7.68
N GLU A 25 7.32 -6.54 -8.47
CA GLU A 25 7.22 -6.50 -9.93
C GLU A 25 5.81 -6.89 -10.36
N ILE A 26 5.14 -6.06 -11.17
CA ILE A 26 3.79 -6.35 -11.64
C ILE A 26 3.81 -7.57 -12.57
N ILE A 27 2.92 -8.54 -12.30
CA ILE A 27 2.74 -9.77 -13.10
C ILE A 27 1.32 -9.94 -13.65
N GLN A 28 0.36 -9.14 -13.18
CA GLN A 28 -0.97 -9.03 -13.78
C GLN A 28 -1.55 -7.63 -13.55
N ILE A 29 -2.27 -7.10 -14.54
CA ILE A 29 -3.08 -5.89 -14.41
C ILE A 29 -4.53 -6.26 -14.76
N GLY A 30 -5.45 -6.02 -13.84
CA GLY A 30 -6.89 -6.15 -14.05
C GLY A 30 -7.58 -4.82 -13.83
N ALA A 31 -8.44 -4.40 -14.77
CA ALA A 31 -9.19 -3.17 -14.64
C ALA A 31 -10.57 -3.20 -15.31
N ILE A 32 -11.48 -2.41 -14.76
CA ILE A 32 -12.83 -2.17 -15.27
C ILE A 32 -13.05 -0.66 -15.38
N LYS A 33 -13.48 -0.22 -16.55
CA LYS A 33 -13.81 1.18 -16.84
C LYS A 33 -15.32 1.36 -16.75
N LEU A 34 -15.75 2.22 -15.82
CA LEU A 34 -17.14 2.63 -15.66
C LEU A 34 -17.34 4.06 -16.16
N ASN A 35 -18.48 4.31 -16.78
CA ASN A 35 -18.95 5.69 -17.01
C ASN A 35 -19.57 6.30 -15.74
N GLU A 36 -20.08 7.53 -15.84
CA GLU A 36 -20.72 8.25 -14.72
C GLU A 36 -21.96 7.54 -14.15
N GLY A 37 -22.64 6.73 -14.97
CA GLY A 37 -23.77 5.91 -14.57
C GLY A 37 -23.39 4.54 -14.00
N PHE A 38 -22.12 4.31 -13.66
CA PHE A 38 -21.57 3.03 -13.19
C PHE A 38 -21.77 1.84 -14.14
N THR A 39 -22.00 2.12 -15.42
CA THR A 39 -22.07 1.10 -16.47
C THR A 39 -20.66 0.79 -16.94
N THR A 40 -20.33 -0.49 -17.02
CA THR A 40 -19.06 -0.94 -17.60
C THR A 40 -19.02 -0.61 -19.08
N ILE A 41 -18.03 0.17 -19.50
CA ILE A 41 -17.83 0.56 -20.89
C ILE A 41 -16.59 -0.09 -21.51
N ASP A 42 -15.63 -0.53 -20.69
CA ASP A 42 -14.47 -1.28 -21.17
C ASP A 42 -13.83 -2.11 -20.04
N THR A 43 -13.02 -3.09 -20.40
CA THR A 43 -12.29 -3.96 -19.47
C THR A 43 -10.87 -4.20 -19.93
N PHE A 44 -9.94 -4.36 -18.98
CA PHE A 44 -8.54 -4.69 -19.25
C PHE A 44 -8.11 -5.85 -18.36
N ASN A 45 -7.48 -6.86 -18.94
CA ASN A 45 -6.89 -7.98 -18.20
C ASN A 45 -5.66 -8.48 -18.94
N ALA A 46 -4.49 -8.30 -18.36
CA ALA A 46 -3.23 -8.70 -18.98
C ALA A 46 -2.27 -9.28 -17.95
N LEU A 47 -1.68 -10.43 -18.27
CA LEU A 47 -0.47 -10.90 -17.61
C LEU A 47 0.73 -10.08 -18.09
N VAL A 48 1.73 -9.96 -17.22
CA VAL A 48 2.97 -9.26 -17.48
C VAL A 48 4.13 -10.24 -17.30
N LYS A 49 5.02 -10.29 -18.28
CA LYS A 49 6.24 -11.09 -18.18
C LYS A 49 7.23 -10.45 -17.18
N PRO A 50 7.63 -11.17 -16.13
CA PRO A 50 8.68 -10.71 -15.21
C PRO A 50 10.02 -10.54 -15.94
N GLU A 51 10.71 -9.44 -15.66
CA GLU A 51 12.06 -9.14 -16.13
C GLU A 51 13.05 -8.92 -14.96
N ILE A 52 12.55 -8.61 -13.75
CA ILE A 52 13.36 -8.41 -12.54
C ILE A 52 13.56 -9.74 -11.80
N TYR A 53 12.46 -10.47 -11.55
CA TYR A 53 12.50 -11.73 -10.81
C TYR A 53 12.20 -12.90 -11.76
N SER A 54 13.25 -13.62 -12.16
CA SER A 54 13.17 -14.75 -13.09
C SER A 54 12.36 -15.94 -12.56
N ASP A 55 12.19 -16.02 -11.24
CA ASP A 55 11.44 -17.08 -10.58
C ASP A 55 10.21 -16.50 -9.85
N LEU A 56 9.08 -17.21 -9.96
CA LEU A 56 7.88 -16.87 -9.21
C LEU A 56 8.05 -17.25 -7.75
N ASN A 57 7.85 -16.28 -6.85
CA ASN A 57 7.86 -16.53 -5.42
C ASN A 57 6.87 -17.66 -5.07
N PRO A 58 7.28 -18.69 -4.30
CA PRO A 58 6.40 -19.82 -3.98
C PRO A 58 5.09 -19.43 -3.30
N PHE A 59 5.10 -18.39 -2.47
CA PHE A 59 3.90 -17.85 -1.85
C PHE A 59 2.97 -17.22 -2.89
N VAL A 60 3.51 -16.38 -3.79
CA VAL A 60 2.74 -15.74 -4.86
C VAL A 60 2.17 -16.78 -5.83
N LYS A 61 2.94 -17.81 -6.15
CA LYS A 61 2.49 -18.94 -6.98
C LYS A 61 1.26 -19.63 -6.37
N ASN A 62 1.32 -19.96 -5.09
CA ASN A 62 0.22 -20.62 -4.39
C ASN A 62 -1.00 -19.69 -4.22
N LEU A 63 -0.77 -18.39 -4.10
CA LEU A 63 -1.82 -17.41 -3.89
C LEU A 63 -2.60 -17.13 -5.19
N THR A 64 -1.89 -16.92 -6.30
CA THR A 64 -2.46 -16.46 -7.58
C THR A 64 -2.75 -17.59 -8.57
N ASN A 65 -2.25 -18.79 -8.31
CA ASN A 65 -2.23 -19.93 -9.24
C ASN A 65 -1.51 -19.66 -10.59
N LEU A 66 -0.73 -18.57 -10.68
CA LEU A 66 0.05 -18.25 -11.86
C LEU A 66 1.26 -19.19 -11.99
N THR A 67 1.72 -19.41 -13.23
CA THR A 67 2.90 -20.21 -13.52
C THR A 67 3.94 -19.39 -14.28
N MET A 68 5.22 -19.71 -14.12
CA MET A 68 6.25 -19.08 -14.94
C MET A 68 6.04 -19.35 -16.44
N ASP A 69 5.46 -20.49 -16.82
CA ASP A 69 5.14 -20.79 -18.22
C ASP A 69 4.08 -19.83 -18.79
N SER A 70 3.03 -19.50 -18.02
CA SER A 70 2.04 -18.50 -18.43
C SER A 70 2.64 -17.09 -18.48
N LEU A 71 3.50 -16.76 -17.51
CA LEU A 71 4.12 -15.43 -17.43
C LEU A 71 5.17 -15.22 -18.53
N ASN A 72 5.94 -16.24 -18.88
CA ASN A 72 6.96 -16.17 -19.94
C ASN A 72 6.36 -15.98 -21.35
N LYS A 73 5.09 -16.36 -21.54
CA LYS A 73 4.33 -16.14 -22.77
C LYS A 73 3.68 -14.75 -22.83
N ALA A 74 3.62 -14.04 -21.71
CA ALA A 74 3.06 -12.69 -21.65
C ALA A 74 4.01 -11.64 -22.24
N ARG A 75 3.50 -10.43 -22.43
CA ARG A 75 4.30 -9.29 -22.91
C ARG A 75 5.04 -8.61 -21.75
N PRO A 76 6.21 -7.99 -22.00
CA PRO A 76 6.92 -7.20 -20.99
C PRO A 76 6.08 -6.04 -20.44
N PHE A 77 6.41 -5.57 -19.23
CA PHE A 77 5.64 -4.51 -18.55
C PHE A 77 5.51 -3.24 -19.39
N ARG A 78 6.58 -2.83 -20.07
CA ARG A 78 6.61 -1.63 -20.93
C ARG A 78 5.55 -1.66 -22.03
N ASP A 79 5.23 -2.84 -22.50
CA ASP A 79 4.31 -3.08 -23.60
C ASP A 79 2.88 -3.16 -23.10
N VAL A 80 2.64 -3.94 -22.03
CA VAL A 80 1.34 -4.00 -21.35
C VAL A 80 0.93 -2.63 -20.81
N TYR A 81 1.89 -1.81 -20.35
CA TYR A 81 1.65 -0.45 -19.91
C TYR A 81 1.15 0.46 -21.04
N LYS A 82 1.66 0.31 -22.28
CA LYS A 82 1.15 1.06 -23.43
C LYS A 82 -0.29 0.66 -23.73
N ASP A 83 -0.58 -0.64 -23.76
CA ASP A 83 -1.95 -1.14 -23.95
C ASP A 83 -2.89 -0.62 -22.84
N PHE A 84 -2.40 -0.54 -21.59
CA PHE A 84 -3.15 0.01 -20.48
C PHE A 84 -3.42 1.51 -20.65
N LEU A 85 -2.45 2.29 -21.12
CA LEU A 85 -2.67 3.70 -21.47
C LEU A 85 -3.68 3.87 -22.60
N GLU A 86 -3.66 3.00 -23.61
CA GLU A 86 -4.65 2.99 -24.69
C GLU A 86 -6.05 2.71 -24.14
N PHE A 87 -6.21 1.69 -23.28
CA PHE A 87 -7.46 1.41 -22.57
C PHE A 87 -7.99 2.63 -21.78
N LEU A 88 -7.11 3.34 -21.07
CA LEU A 88 -7.49 4.55 -20.33
C LEU A 88 -7.98 5.66 -21.26
N ASN A 89 -7.29 5.87 -22.38
CA ASN A 89 -7.51 6.98 -23.30
C ASN A 89 -8.48 6.65 -24.46
N LYS A 90 -8.96 5.41 -24.54
CA LYS A 90 -9.90 4.98 -25.57
C LYS A 90 -11.17 5.83 -25.53
N GLU A 91 -11.48 6.41 -26.68
CA GLU A 91 -12.73 7.09 -27.04
C GLU A 91 -13.10 8.42 -26.38
N ASN A 92 -12.40 8.97 -25.37
CA ASN A 92 -12.78 10.30 -24.84
C ASN A 92 -11.66 11.08 -24.13
N LYS A 93 -11.75 12.42 -24.21
CA LYS A 93 -11.02 13.41 -23.37
C LYS A 93 -11.52 13.46 -21.92
N ASP A 94 -12.31 12.47 -21.52
CA ASP A 94 -12.93 12.44 -20.20
C ASP A 94 -11.90 12.24 -19.10
N LYS A 95 -12.13 12.93 -17.98
CA LYS A 95 -11.31 12.75 -16.79
C LYS A 95 -11.48 11.33 -16.25
N ASN A 96 -10.37 10.61 -16.11
CA ASN A 96 -10.32 9.28 -15.49
C ASN A 96 -9.93 9.40 -14.01
N ILE A 97 -10.66 8.72 -13.13
CA ILE A 97 -10.37 8.63 -11.69
C ILE A 97 -10.08 7.17 -11.35
N PHE A 98 -8.98 6.90 -10.66
CA PHE A 98 -8.64 5.56 -10.21
C PHE A 98 -9.43 5.17 -8.96
N CYS A 99 -10.00 3.98 -8.95
CA CYS A 99 -10.69 3.38 -7.81
C CYS A 99 -9.90 2.14 -7.39
N ILE A 100 -9.22 2.22 -6.26
CA ILE A 100 -8.33 1.16 -5.77
C ILE A 100 -8.90 0.60 -4.48
N TRP A 101 -8.75 -0.71 -4.26
CA TRP A 101 -9.09 -1.27 -2.96
C TRP A 101 -8.13 -0.72 -1.90
N GLY A 102 -6.83 -0.96 -2.04
CA GLY A 102 -5.79 -0.49 -1.13
C GLY A 102 -4.88 0.58 -1.75
N MET A 103 -4.00 1.18 -0.93
CA MET A 103 -2.97 2.10 -1.46
C MET A 103 -1.79 1.37 -2.11
N THR A 104 -1.70 0.05 -1.99
CA THR A 104 -0.59 -0.75 -2.49
C THR A 104 -0.51 -0.66 -4.00
N ASP A 105 -1.63 -0.89 -4.69
CA ASP A 105 -1.67 -0.95 -6.16
C ASP A 105 -1.26 0.37 -6.81
N MET A 106 -1.77 1.48 -6.27
CA MET A 106 -1.35 2.82 -6.70
C MET A 106 0.14 3.07 -6.48
N LYS A 107 0.72 2.61 -5.37
CA LYS A 107 2.14 2.83 -5.08
C LYS A 107 3.02 1.98 -5.99
N GLU A 108 2.68 0.71 -6.17
CA GLU A 108 3.48 -0.23 -6.94
C GLU A 108 3.34 0.02 -8.44
N LEU A 109 2.16 0.45 -8.93
CA LEU A 109 2.00 0.93 -10.31
C LEU A 109 3.00 2.05 -10.63
N PHE A 110 3.00 3.12 -9.83
CA PHE A 110 3.92 4.24 -10.04
C PHE A 110 5.39 3.84 -9.84
N ARG A 111 5.69 2.93 -8.91
CA ARG A 111 7.05 2.43 -8.71
C ARG A 111 7.56 1.67 -9.94
N ASN A 112 6.75 0.77 -10.50
CA ASN A 112 7.11 0.02 -11.71
C ASN A 112 7.26 0.97 -12.91
N ILE A 113 6.35 1.94 -13.10
CA ILE A 113 6.48 2.95 -14.17
C ILE A 113 7.80 3.71 -14.06
N VAL A 114 8.17 4.16 -12.86
CA VAL A 114 9.44 4.87 -12.63
C VAL A 114 10.65 3.94 -12.82
N TYR A 115 10.58 2.69 -12.35
CA TYR A 115 11.67 1.72 -12.48
C TYR A 115 12.00 1.44 -13.95
N TYR A 116 10.97 1.28 -14.79
CA TYR A 116 11.12 1.03 -16.23
C TYR A 116 11.31 2.29 -17.08
N GLU A 117 11.49 3.46 -16.43
CA GLU A 117 11.70 4.77 -17.08
C GLU A 117 10.55 5.19 -18.01
N LEU A 118 9.31 4.84 -17.63
CA LEU A 118 8.11 5.12 -18.40
C LEU A 118 7.45 6.45 -17.98
N ASP A 119 6.59 6.99 -18.86
CA ASP A 119 5.92 8.27 -18.60
C ASP A 119 4.90 8.16 -17.46
N THR A 120 5.08 8.96 -16.40
CA THR A 120 4.16 9.07 -15.26
C THR A 120 3.11 10.17 -15.43
N LYS A 121 3.17 10.96 -16.51
CA LYS A 121 2.25 12.08 -16.74
C LYS A 121 0.94 11.62 -17.37
N SER A 122 0.98 10.61 -18.23
CA SER A 122 -0.19 10.05 -18.91
C SER A 122 -1.08 9.17 -18.03
N ILE A 123 -0.61 8.80 -16.82
CA ILE A 123 -1.41 8.06 -15.84
C ILE A 123 -2.22 8.99 -14.93
N PRO A 124 -3.51 8.69 -14.69
CA PRO A 124 -4.31 9.37 -13.69
C PRO A 124 -3.66 9.36 -12.30
N LYS A 125 -3.62 10.53 -11.67
CA LYS A 125 -3.15 10.69 -10.28
C LYS A 125 -4.29 10.87 -9.29
N GLU A 126 -5.48 11.19 -9.78
CA GLU A 126 -6.65 11.31 -8.95
C GLU A 126 -7.23 9.93 -8.65
N TYR A 127 -7.54 9.67 -7.38
CA TYR A 127 -7.99 8.37 -6.94
C TYR A 127 -9.01 8.40 -5.80
N ILE A 128 -9.74 7.30 -5.67
CA ILE A 128 -10.64 6.94 -4.58
C ILE A 128 -10.10 5.66 -3.96
N ASN A 129 -9.88 5.67 -2.64
CA ASN A 129 -9.55 4.46 -1.89
C ASN A 129 -10.86 3.82 -1.41
N VAL A 130 -11.30 2.79 -2.12
CA VAL A 130 -12.59 2.11 -1.91
C VAL A 130 -12.62 1.47 -0.52
N GLN A 131 -11.56 0.80 -0.08
CA GLN A 131 -11.48 0.17 1.25
C GLN A 131 -11.74 1.16 2.39
N ALA A 132 -11.16 2.37 2.32
CA ALA A 132 -11.34 3.40 3.34
C ALA A 132 -12.76 3.95 3.37
N TYR A 133 -13.46 4.01 2.23
CA TYR A 133 -14.87 4.39 2.20
C TYR A 133 -15.78 3.24 2.62
N THR A 134 -15.43 1.99 2.29
CA THR A 134 -16.12 0.79 2.78
C THR A 134 -16.08 0.72 4.30
N GLY A 135 -14.91 0.93 4.91
CA GLY A 135 -14.78 0.94 6.37
C GLY A 135 -15.67 2.02 7.02
N LYS A 136 -15.76 3.20 6.43
CA LYS A 136 -16.68 4.26 6.90
C LYS A 136 -18.14 3.88 6.75
N TYR A 137 -18.52 3.30 5.60
CA TYR A 137 -19.88 2.87 5.32
C TYR A 137 -20.36 1.83 6.35
N LEU A 138 -19.47 0.90 6.72
CA LEU A 138 -19.73 -0.16 7.69
C LEU A 138 -19.50 0.28 9.17
N ASN A 139 -19.24 1.56 9.43
CA ASN A 139 -18.92 2.10 10.77
C ASN A 139 -17.72 1.43 11.47
N TYR A 140 -16.74 0.94 10.71
CA TYR A 140 -15.50 0.40 11.27
C TYR A 140 -14.60 1.52 11.83
N PRO A 141 -13.83 1.25 12.91
CA PRO A 141 -12.83 2.19 13.39
C PRO A 141 -11.78 2.49 12.31
N LYS A 142 -11.26 3.72 12.27
CA LYS A 142 -10.26 4.16 11.28
C LYS A 142 -8.94 3.35 11.30
N SER A 143 -8.68 2.62 12.39
CA SER A 143 -7.50 1.75 12.54
C SER A 143 -7.67 0.37 11.91
N VAL A 144 -8.88 0.01 11.48
CA VAL A 144 -9.19 -1.32 10.95
C VAL A 144 -9.42 -1.22 9.44
N ASN A 145 -8.61 -1.94 8.68
CA ASN A 145 -8.76 -2.08 7.24
C ASN A 145 -9.42 -3.42 6.93
N ILE A 146 -10.60 -3.38 6.31
CA ILE A 146 -11.32 -4.59 5.90
C ILE A 146 -10.72 -5.17 4.61
N GLY A 147 -10.49 -6.49 4.57
CA GLY A 147 -10.08 -7.18 3.34
C GLY A 147 -11.20 -7.21 2.29
N LEU A 148 -10.85 -7.30 1.00
CA LEU A 148 -11.84 -7.30 -0.09
C LEU A 148 -12.80 -8.48 0.05
N SER A 149 -12.28 -9.68 0.30
CA SER A 149 -13.08 -10.89 0.51
C SER A 149 -14.12 -10.75 1.62
N ASN A 150 -13.72 -10.15 2.75
CA ASN A 150 -14.62 -9.88 3.87
C ASN A 150 -15.70 -8.85 3.48
N ALA A 151 -15.34 -7.81 2.74
CA ALA A 151 -16.32 -6.83 2.27
C ALA A 151 -17.33 -7.44 1.30
N VAL A 152 -16.86 -8.25 0.33
CA VAL A 152 -17.71 -9.00 -0.60
C VAL A 152 -18.74 -9.85 0.15
N GLU A 153 -18.31 -10.51 1.22
CA GLU A 153 -19.18 -11.31 2.07
C GLU A 153 -20.21 -10.48 2.85
N LEU A 154 -19.78 -9.39 3.51
CA LEU A 154 -20.66 -8.51 4.25
C LEU A 154 -21.72 -7.83 3.37
N PHE A 155 -21.39 -7.56 2.11
CA PHE A 155 -22.33 -6.98 1.15
C PHE A 155 -23.18 -8.01 0.40
N HIS A 156 -23.03 -9.30 0.73
CA HIS A 156 -23.70 -10.42 0.07
C HIS A 156 -23.52 -10.40 -1.45
N ILE A 157 -22.31 -10.09 -1.92
CA ILE A 157 -21.94 -10.17 -3.33
C ILE A 157 -21.62 -11.64 -3.65
N THR A 158 -22.20 -12.16 -4.73
CA THR A 158 -21.99 -13.56 -5.14
C THR A 158 -20.52 -13.80 -5.52
N LYS A 159 -19.89 -14.79 -4.86
CA LYS A 159 -18.49 -15.18 -5.08
C LYS A 159 -18.40 -16.21 -6.21
N ASN A 160 -18.44 -15.75 -7.46
CA ASN A 160 -18.35 -16.63 -8.64
C ASN A 160 -16.90 -16.84 -9.14
N ASN A 161 -15.99 -15.99 -8.71
CA ASN A 161 -14.61 -15.94 -9.16
C ASN A 161 -13.64 -16.03 -7.98
N ASP A 162 -12.45 -16.58 -8.22
CA ASP A 162 -11.41 -16.66 -7.19
C ASP A 162 -10.78 -15.28 -6.92
N PHE A 163 -10.38 -15.07 -5.65
CA PHE A 163 -9.56 -13.94 -5.21
C PHE A 163 -8.10 -14.15 -5.61
N HIS A 164 -7.28 -13.10 -5.56
CA HIS A 164 -5.86 -13.11 -5.96
C HIS A 164 -5.69 -13.33 -7.47
N ASN A 165 -6.63 -12.74 -8.20
CA ASN A 165 -6.59 -12.54 -9.62
C ASN A 165 -7.00 -11.08 -9.85
N ALA A 166 -6.08 -10.28 -10.38
CA ALA A 166 -6.27 -8.84 -10.48
C ALA A 166 -7.58 -8.44 -11.17
N PHE A 167 -8.04 -9.19 -12.18
CA PHE A 167 -9.30 -8.85 -12.87
C PHE A 167 -10.53 -9.16 -12.02
N ASN A 168 -10.52 -10.30 -11.33
CA ASN A 168 -11.61 -10.68 -10.43
C ASN A 168 -11.67 -9.72 -9.23
N ASP A 169 -10.53 -9.32 -8.69
CA ASP A 169 -10.46 -8.38 -7.58
C ASP A 169 -10.88 -6.96 -7.99
N ALA A 170 -10.58 -6.53 -9.23
CA ALA A 170 -11.15 -5.32 -9.81
C ALA A 170 -12.68 -5.43 -9.98
N PHE A 171 -13.21 -6.60 -10.37
CA PHE A 171 -14.64 -6.87 -10.43
C PHE A 171 -15.31 -6.77 -9.06
N TYR A 172 -14.78 -7.46 -8.05
CA TYR A 172 -15.33 -7.38 -6.70
C TYR A 172 -15.24 -5.97 -6.11
N THR A 173 -14.13 -5.27 -6.36
CA THR A 173 -13.96 -3.87 -5.96
C THR A 173 -15.01 -2.99 -6.64
N THR A 174 -15.34 -3.26 -7.91
CA THR A 174 -16.40 -2.56 -8.65
C THR A 174 -17.77 -2.76 -8.01
N GLU A 175 -18.12 -3.99 -7.67
CA GLU A 175 -19.42 -4.30 -7.06
C GLU A 175 -19.55 -3.72 -5.64
N VAL A 176 -18.47 -3.73 -4.86
CA VAL A 176 -18.43 -3.02 -3.57
C VAL A 176 -18.57 -1.51 -3.79
N PHE A 177 -17.81 -0.94 -4.72
CA PHE A 177 -17.82 0.49 -5.01
C PHE A 177 -19.22 0.99 -5.39
N LYS A 178 -19.94 0.26 -6.25
CA LYS A 178 -21.34 0.57 -6.62
C LYS A 178 -22.26 0.58 -5.40
N LYS A 179 -22.11 -0.35 -4.47
CA LYS A 179 -22.94 -0.43 -3.25
C LYS A 179 -22.68 0.69 -2.26
N ILE A 180 -21.42 1.11 -2.12
CA ILE A 180 -21.05 2.14 -1.13
C ILE A 180 -21.03 3.57 -1.70
N TYR A 181 -21.25 3.72 -3.00
CA TYR A 181 -21.14 5.02 -3.65
C TYR A 181 -22.11 6.04 -3.05
N SER A 182 -21.61 7.25 -2.84
CA SER A 182 -22.42 8.41 -2.45
C SER A 182 -21.70 9.68 -2.86
N GLU A 183 -22.44 10.78 -3.01
CA GLU A 183 -21.88 12.11 -3.33
C GLU A 183 -20.86 12.62 -2.30
N LYS A 184 -20.80 11.98 -1.12
CA LYS A 184 -19.82 12.28 -0.07
C LYS A 184 -18.43 11.71 -0.36
N ILE A 185 -18.30 10.78 -1.31
CA ILE A 185 -17.00 10.23 -1.72
C ILE A 185 -16.20 11.34 -2.41
N LYS A 186 -15.07 11.69 -1.79
CA LYS A 186 -14.12 12.65 -2.35
C LYS A 186 -12.91 11.93 -2.90
N THR A 187 -12.46 12.39 -4.06
CA THR A 187 -11.20 12.00 -4.66
C THR A 187 -10.02 12.60 -3.89
N LYS A 188 -8.85 12.00 -4.07
CA LYS A 188 -7.56 12.51 -3.58
C LYS A 188 -6.56 12.52 -4.73
N ILE A 189 -5.56 13.38 -4.65
CA ILE A 189 -4.45 13.38 -5.59
C ILE A 189 -3.29 12.58 -5.01
N TYR A 190 -2.90 11.52 -5.70
CA TYR A 190 -1.70 10.76 -5.41
C TYR A 190 -0.47 11.57 -5.81
N LYS A 191 0.47 11.71 -4.87
CA LYS A 191 1.76 12.34 -5.09
C LYS A 191 2.81 11.23 -5.01
N PRO A 192 3.32 10.71 -6.14
CA PRO A 192 4.41 9.75 -6.10
C PRO A 192 5.57 10.37 -5.33
N MET A 193 6.17 9.60 -4.42
CA MET A 193 7.37 10.06 -3.71
C MET A 193 8.46 10.27 -4.76
N ASN A 194 8.97 11.49 -4.87
CA ASN A 194 10.19 11.74 -5.64
C ASN A 194 11.28 10.87 -5.01
N ASN A 195 11.91 10.01 -5.80
CA ASN A 195 13.09 9.24 -5.40
C ASN A 195 14.33 10.13 -5.21
N THR A 196 14.20 11.31 -4.60
CA THR A 196 15.30 11.84 -3.81
C THR A 196 15.37 10.98 -2.57
N THR A 197 16.36 10.10 -2.56
CA THR A 197 16.88 9.37 -1.40
C THR A 197 16.69 10.14 -0.10
N THR A 198 15.56 9.93 0.55
CA THR A 198 15.59 9.69 1.98
C THR A 198 15.45 8.19 2.07
N CYS A 199 16.60 7.51 2.14
CA CYS A 199 16.66 6.32 2.97
C CYS A 199 15.92 6.73 4.24
N ARG A 200 14.68 6.27 4.41
CA ARG A 200 14.14 6.12 5.75
C ARG A 200 15.14 5.18 6.37
N HIS A 201 16.15 5.72 7.06
CA HIS A 201 16.83 4.98 8.08
C HIS A 201 15.68 4.38 8.88
N LYS A 202 15.44 3.07 8.71
CA LYS A 202 14.70 2.32 9.71
C LYS A 202 15.38 2.76 10.99
N ASN A 203 14.69 3.49 11.85
CA ASN A 203 15.20 3.75 13.19
C ASN A 203 15.58 2.37 13.70
N THR A 204 16.88 2.06 13.70
CA THR A 204 17.39 0.82 14.22
C THR A 204 16.84 0.80 15.63
N LYS A 205 16.12 -0.26 16.00
CA LYS A 205 15.56 -0.36 17.35
C LYS A 205 16.74 -0.21 18.30
N THR A 206 16.87 0.96 18.92
CA THR A 206 17.98 1.24 19.83
C THR A 206 17.72 0.45 21.11
N LYS A 207 18.73 -0.30 21.54
CA LYS A 207 18.72 -1.02 22.81
C LYS A 207 19.50 -0.17 23.82
N ILE A 208 19.01 -0.13 25.06
CA ILE A 208 19.72 0.54 26.16
C ILE A 208 20.99 -0.24 26.45
N ASP A 209 22.13 0.45 26.46
CA ASP A 209 23.38 -0.07 26.99
C ASP A 209 23.39 0.12 28.51
N THR A 210 22.86 -0.86 29.24
CA THR A 210 22.75 -0.81 30.70
C THR A 210 24.11 -0.78 31.38
N VAL A 211 25.14 -1.36 30.76
CA VAL A 211 26.49 -1.44 31.34
C VAL A 211 27.13 -0.07 31.41
N ASN A 212 27.14 0.66 30.28
CA ASN A 212 27.70 2.00 30.24
C ASN A 212 26.81 3.02 30.98
N LEU A 213 25.49 2.83 30.96
CA LEU A 213 24.57 3.63 31.76
C LEU A 213 24.92 3.57 33.25
N PHE A 214 25.10 2.36 33.80
CA PHE A 214 25.43 2.21 35.23
C PHE A 214 26.81 2.76 35.56
N LYS A 215 27.82 2.48 34.73
CA LYS A 215 29.17 3.06 34.92
C LYS A 215 29.14 4.60 34.97
N GLN A 216 28.28 5.22 34.17
CA GLN A 216 28.15 6.68 34.17
C GLN A 216 27.56 7.21 35.49
N PHE A 217 26.52 6.56 36.02
CA PHE A 217 25.96 6.91 37.33
C PHE A 217 26.97 6.66 38.46
N GLU A 218 27.66 5.52 38.45
CA GLU A 218 28.70 5.22 39.45
C GLU A 218 29.83 6.25 39.44
N LYS A 219 30.23 6.71 38.25
CA LYS A 219 31.19 7.80 38.08
C LYS A 219 30.66 9.14 38.61
N MET A 220 29.41 9.48 38.34
CA MET A 220 28.81 10.76 38.75
C MET A 220 28.65 10.85 40.28
N PHE A 221 28.31 9.75 40.93
CA PHE A 221 28.06 9.69 42.37
C PHE A 221 29.22 9.07 43.17
N ASN A 222 30.33 8.77 42.50
CA ASN A 222 31.56 8.17 43.04
C ASN A 222 31.31 6.97 43.96
N THR A 223 30.30 6.15 43.65
CA THR A 223 29.81 5.05 44.48
C THR A 223 29.32 3.93 43.58
N LYS A 224 29.47 2.67 43.99
CA LYS A 224 28.92 1.52 43.25
C LYS A 224 27.41 1.43 43.41
N LEU A 225 26.70 1.15 42.33
CA LEU A 225 25.25 1.00 42.38
C LEU A 225 24.87 -0.38 42.92
N THR A 226 23.94 -0.41 43.86
CA THR A 226 23.25 -1.61 44.31
C THR A 226 22.32 -2.14 43.21
N LEU A 227 21.92 -3.41 43.31
CA LEU A 227 20.98 -4.03 42.36
C LEU A 227 19.64 -3.29 42.33
N GLN A 228 19.16 -2.82 43.50
CA GLN A 228 17.92 -2.08 43.60
C GLN A 228 17.99 -0.73 42.86
N GLU A 229 19.10 -0.01 42.99
CA GLU A 229 19.30 1.27 42.29
C GLU A 229 19.43 1.07 40.78
N GLN A 230 20.12 0.02 40.35
CA GLN A 230 20.21 -0.37 38.94
C GLN A 230 18.81 -0.62 38.34
N ASP A 231 17.93 -1.31 39.06
CA ASP A 231 16.58 -1.60 38.60
C ASP A 231 15.68 -0.36 38.64
N MET A 232 15.84 0.52 39.64
CA MET A 232 15.17 1.82 39.66
C MET A 232 15.55 2.69 38.45
N ILE A 233 16.84 2.75 38.10
CA ILE A 233 17.34 3.51 36.93
C ILE A 233 16.76 2.96 35.63
N LYS A 234 16.76 1.63 35.44
CA LYS A 234 16.14 0.99 34.26
C LYS A 234 14.65 1.32 34.18
N LEU A 235 13.93 1.22 35.30
CA LEU A 235 12.50 1.47 35.36
C LEU A 235 12.16 2.93 35.01
N ALA A 236 12.90 3.88 35.58
CA ALA A 236 12.75 5.30 35.27
C ALA A 236 13.00 5.61 33.79
N TYR A 237 14.02 5.01 33.18
CA TYR A 237 14.27 5.14 31.74
C TYR A 237 13.08 4.61 30.92
N MET A 238 12.56 3.43 31.28
CA MET A 238 11.44 2.82 30.56
C MET A 238 10.17 3.67 30.66
N MET A 239 9.88 4.21 31.83
CA MET A 239 8.76 5.14 32.07
C MET A 239 8.91 6.45 31.27
N GLY A 240 10.15 6.94 31.12
CA GLY A 240 10.46 8.08 30.25
C GLY A 240 10.23 7.77 28.78
N LYS A 241 10.67 6.58 28.32
CA LYS A 241 10.49 6.12 26.93
C LYS A 241 9.01 5.96 26.54
N THR A 242 8.15 5.59 27.49
CA THR A 242 6.70 5.47 27.29
C THR A 242 5.95 6.78 27.48
N ASN A 243 6.65 7.89 27.79
CA ASN A 243 6.08 9.20 28.13
C ASN A 243 5.02 9.13 29.25
N GLN A 244 5.12 8.15 30.15
CA GLN A 244 4.08 7.81 31.12
C GLN A 244 3.73 8.96 32.09
N PHE A 245 4.70 9.83 32.36
CA PHE A 245 4.56 10.94 33.31
C PHE A 245 4.79 12.31 32.66
N GLN A 246 4.67 12.42 31.33
CA GLN A 246 4.75 13.70 30.65
C GLN A 246 3.40 14.42 30.66
N ILE A 247 3.38 15.66 31.12
CA ILE A 247 2.21 16.54 31.11
C ILE A 247 2.40 17.58 29.99
N LYS A 248 1.32 17.88 29.25
CA LYS A 248 1.34 18.93 28.22
C LYS A 248 1.56 20.30 28.87
N SER A 249 2.64 20.99 28.51
CA SER A 249 2.84 22.38 28.96
C SER A 249 1.74 23.26 28.36
N HIS A 250 0.87 23.79 29.21
CA HIS A 250 0.00 24.90 28.82
C HIS A 250 0.82 26.17 29.01
N ASN A 251 1.37 26.72 27.92
CA ASN A 251 1.82 28.10 27.94
C ASN A 251 0.61 28.97 28.31
N LYS A 252 0.58 29.44 29.57
CA LYS A 252 -0.27 30.55 29.99
C LYS A 252 0.28 31.82 29.33
N THR A 253 -0.08 32.07 28.08
CA THR A 253 -0.19 33.45 27.60
C THR A 253 -1.52 34.00 28.12
N LYS A 254 -1.49 34.58 29.31
CA LYS A 254 -2.50 35.53 29.77
C LYS A 254 -1.81 36.76 30.34
N LYS A 255 -2.30 37.90 29.83
CA LYS A 255 -2.13 39.30 30.29
C LYS A 255 -0.81 39.93 29.84
N LYS A 256 -0.81 41.10 29.21
CA LYS A 256 -1.85 42.10 28.93
C LYS A 256 -1.45 42.83 27.66
#